data_AF-A0A8T2NT49-F1
#
_entry.id   AF-A0A8T2NT49-F1
#
_cell.length_a   1.000
_cell.length_b   1.000
_cell.length_c   1.000
_cell.angle_alpha   90.00
_cell.angle_beta   90.00
_cell.angle_gamma   90.00
#
_symmetry.space_group_name_H-M   'P 1'
#
loop_
_entity.id
_entity.type
_entity.pdbx_description
1 polymer ?
#
loop_
_entity_poly.entity_id
_entity_poly.type
_entity_poly.pdbx_seq_one_letter_code
_entity_poly.pdbx_strand_id
1 'polypeptide(L)'
;MWLHRQPQVHSAPICTHGHAGCQLLSLADLFDRVIQHSARMHGLSNDLHSEFHGALFNRALMFCTDVSPRMPVFLYNFTQREELTEVILKLLLAWRDPLSQFHQSIAHHEDFNSFSSNKALEMSDMVHELKNGVEKVAEKMQLLGMISNSLGGLSSAEALLAGTSSGESHAMSDYELLHCFRRDSNKVQNYLKILKCRIVPEHGC
;
A
#
# COMPACT_ATOMS: atom_id res chain seq x y z
N MET A 1 -23.48 48.29 -22.46
CA MET A 1 -23.61 47.03 -21.70
C MET A 1 -22.36 46.21 -21.99
N TRP A 2 -21.35 46.28 -21.13
CA TRP A 2 -20.09 45.54 -21.30
C TRP A 2 -20.22 44.21 -20.55
N LEU A 3 -20.18 43.09 -21.26
CA LEU A 3 -20.14 41.75 -20.67
C LEU A 3 -18.67 41.39 -20.42
N HIS A 4 -18.25 41.37 -19.17
CA HIS A 4 -17.01 40.72 -18.76
C HIS A 4 -17.16 39.20 -18.92
N ARG A 5 -16.46 38.61 -19.89
CA ARG A 5 -16.16 37.17 -19.89
C ARG A 5 -15.14 36.91 -18.78
N GLN A 6 -15.52 36.11 -17.78
CA GLN A 6 -14.55 35.52 -16.85
C GLN A 6 -13.70 34.48 -17.59
N PRO A 7 -12.38 34.42 -17.34
CA PRO A 7 -11.54 33.37 -17.88
C PRO A 7 -11.85 32.05 -17.15
N GLN A 8 -12.22 31.04 -17.93
CA GLN A 8 -12.45 29.68 -17.47
C GLN A 8 -11.10 29.08 -17.03
N VAL A 9 -10.93 28.90 -15.72
CA VAL A 9 -9.77 28.23 -15.13
C VAL A 9 -9.85 26.75 -15.49
N HIS A 10 -9.11 26.34 -16.50
CA HIS A 10 -8.91 24.92 -16.81
C HIS A 10 -7.71 24.43 -16.00
N SER A 11 -7.94 23.47 -15.11
CA SER A 11 -6.85 22.77 -14.43
C SER A 11 -6.02 22.02 -15.47
N ALA A 12 -4.72 22.30 -15.52
CA ALA A 12 -3.81 21.62 -16.42
C ALA A 12 -3.74 20.11 -16.10
N PRO A 13 -3.57 19.24 -17.10
CA PRO A 13 -3.31 17.83 -16.87
C PRO A 13 -2.00 17.62 -16.07
N ILE A 14 -1.82 16.43 -15.51
CA ILE A 14 -0.63 16.04 -14.75
C ILE A 14 0.21 15.10 -15.63
N CYS A 15 1.47 15.47 -15.91
CA CYS A 15 2.36 14.72 -16.81
C CYS A 15 3.66 14.37 -16.11
N THR A 16 4.22 13.22 -16.46
CA THR A 16 5.48 12.69 -15.91
C THR A 16 6.74 13.37 -16.47
N HIS A 17 6.66 13.99 -17.65
CA HIS A 17 7.79 14.64 -18.31
C HIS A 17 7.37 16.03 -18.80
N GLY A 18 8.07 17.07 -18.32
CA GLY A 18 7.79 18.50 -18.46
C GLY A 18 7.51 19.01 -19.88
N HIS A 19 6.32 18.73 -20.39
CA HIS A 19 5.76 19.39 -21.56
C HIS A 19 5.14 20.73 -21.15
N ALA A 20 5.29 21.73 -22.02
CA ALA A 20 4.68 23.03 -21.86
C ALA A 20 3.16 22.88 -21.67
N GLY A 21 2.63 23.37 -20.54
CA GLY A 21 1.22 23.26 -20.17
C GLY A 21 0.88 22.16 -19.16
N CYS A 22 1.88 21.51 -18.54
CA CYS A 22 1.64 20.45 -17.56
C CYS A 22 2.27 20.78 -16.18
N GLN A 23 1.54 20.51 -15.10
CA GLN A 23 2.01 20.78 -13.74
C GLN A 23 3.03 19.70 -13.32
N LEU A 24 4.28 20.08 -13.11
CA LEU A 24 5.30 19.19 -12.56
C LEU A 24 4.98 18.94 -11.09
N LEU A 25 4.73 17.67 -10.72
CA LEU A 25 4.46 17.31 -9.33
C LEU A 25 5.72 17.52 -8.49
N SER A 26 5.57 18.23 -7.37
CA SER A 26 6.60 18.31 -6.35
C SER A 26 6.73 16.97 -5.62
N LEU A 27 7.86 16.76 -4.93
CA LEU A 27 8.03 15.57 -4.10
C LEU A 27 6.97 15.50 -2.98
N ALA A 28 6.57 16.65 -2.42
CA ALA A 28 5.49 16.72 -1.44
C ALA A 28 4.14 16.31 -2.02
N ASP A 29 3.81 16.75 -3.25
CA ASP A 29 2.56 16.34 -3.91
C ASP A 29 2.51 14.82 -4.12
N LEU A 30 3.66 14.20 -4.44
CA LEU A 30 3.76 12.74 -4.55
C LEU A 30 3.53 12.06 -3.20
N PHE A 31 4.16 12.57 -2.13
CA PHE A 31 3.92 12.09 -0.77
C PHE A 31 2.46 12.21 -0.34
N ASP A 32 1.82 13.35 -0.59
CA ASP A 32 0.43 13.58 -0.21
C ASP A 32 -0.51 12.60 -0.92
N ARG A 33 -0.26 12.32 -2.21
CA ARG A 33 -1.03 11.33 -2.97
C ARG A 33 -0.87 9.92 -2.41
N VAL A 34 0.36 9.46 -2.14
CA VAL A 34 0.55 8.10 -1.60
C VAL A 34 0.05 7.99 -0.16
N ILE A 35 0.13 9.05 0.64
CA ILE A 35 -0.45 9.08 1.99
C ILE A 35 -1.97 9.03 1.93
N GLN A 36 -2.60 9.81 1.05
CA GLN A 36 -4.06 9.76 0.85
C GLN A 36 -4.50 8.37 0.36
N HIS A 37 -3.77 7.80 -0.59
CA HIS A 37 -4.07 6.47 -1.13
C HIS A 37 -3.91 5.38 -0.07
N SER A 38 -2.85 5.41 0.74
CA SER A 38 -2.67 4.49 1.88
C SER A 38 -3.72 4.65 2.98
N ALA A 39 -4.18 5.89 3.24
CA ALA A 39 -5.28 6.14 4.19
C ALA A 39 -6.59 5.49 3.72
N ARG A 40 -6.90 5.60 2.43
CA ARG A 40 -8.08 4.98 1.83
C ARG A 40 -8.00 3.44 1.86
N MET A 41 -6.84 2.87 1.56
CA MET A 41 -6.59 1.42 1.65
C MET A 41 -6.76 0.91 3.09
N HIS A 42 -6.23 1.64 4.07
CA HIS A 42 -6.42 1.31 5.48
C HIS A 42 -7.90 1.41 5.91
N GLY A 43 -8.62 2.43 5.43
CA GLY A 43 -10.07 2.57 5.64
C GLY A 43 -10.87 1.38 5.11
N LEU A 44 -10.62 0.95 3.86
CA LEU A 44 -11.25 -0.25 3.28
C LEU A 44 -10.94 -1.51 4.09
N SER A 45 -9.70 -1.67 4.54
CA SER A 45 -9.31 -2.80 5.38
C SER A 45 -10.05 -2.80 6.73
N ASN A 46 -10.25 -1.63 7.33
CA ASN A 46 -11.01 -1.50 8.56
C ASN A 46 -12.50 -1.80 8.37
N ASP A 47 -13.08 -1.36 7.26
CA ASP A 47 -14.47 -1.64 6.90
C ASP A 47 -14.69 -3.14 6.70
N LEU A 48 -13.87 -3.80 5.86
CA LEU A 48 -13.93 -5.24 5.63
C LEU A 48 -13.72 -6.03 6.93
N HIS A 49 -12.72 -5.67 7.72
CA HIS A 49 -12.51 -6.32 9.02
C HIS A 49 -13.73 -6.17 9.94
N SER A 50 -14.42 -5.03 9.92
CA SER A 50 -15.60 -4.79 10.76
C SER A 50 -16.83 -5.56 10.28
N GLU A 51 -17.01 -5.68 8.95
CA GLU A 51 -18.06 -6.53 8.34
C GLU A 51 -17.89 -8.00 8.76
N PHE A 52 -16.65 -8.49 8.82
CA PHE A 52 -16.35 -9.85 9.28
C PHE A 52 -16.50 -10.00 10.81
N HIS A 53 -16.28 -8.92 11.59
CA HIS A 53 -16.46 -8.92 13.04
C HIS A 53 -17.93 -9.05 13.47
N GLY A 54 -18.89 -8.79 12.58
CA GLY A 54 -20.32 -9.02 12.82
C GLY A 54 -20.72 -10.50 12.90
N ALA A 55 -19.86 -11.43 12.44
CA ALA A 55 -20.19 -12.85 12.31
C ALA A 55 -19.50 -13.77 13.34
N LEU A 56 -18.37 -13.38 13.97
CA LEU A 56 -17.65 -14.25 14.90
C LEU A 56 -17.01 -13.44 16.05
N PHE A 57 -17.61 -13.54 17.23
CA PHE A 57 -17.07 -12.98 18.47
C PHE A 57 -16.01 -13.92 19.07
N ASN A 58 -14.90 -13.34 19.55
CA ASN A 58 -13.86 -13.97 20.39
C ASN A 58 -12.89 -14.98 19.74
N ARG A 59 -11.86 -14.48 19.04
CA ARG A 59 -10.42 -14.75 19.30
C ARG A 59 -9.57 -14.24 18.14
N ALA A 60 -8.86 -13.13 18.33
CA ALA A 60 -7.59 -12.88 17.66
C ALA A 60 -6.81 -11.82 18.43
N LEU A 61 -6.11 -12.27 19.47
CA LEU A 61 -4.94 -11.56 19.96
C LEU A 61 -3.74 -12.47 19.70
N MET A 62 -2.79 -11.94 18.95
CA MET A 62 -1.48 -12.49 18.57
C MET A 62 -1.42 -13.57 17.48
N PHE A 63 -1.52 -13.24 16.19
CA PHE A 63 -1.00 -14.17 15.15
C PHE A 63 -0.38 -13.53 13.89
N CYS A 64 -0.17 -12.22 13.85
CA CYS A 64 0.41 -11.60 12.65
C CYS A 64 1.95 -11.54 12.64
N THR A 65 2.60 -12.19 13.59
CA THR A 65 4.07 -12.26 13.71
C THR A 65 4.62 -13.68 13.59
N ASP A 66 3.77 -14.72 13.63
CA ASP A 66 4.23 -16.13 13.69
C ASP A 66 3.49 -17.09 12.71
N VAL A 67 2.31 -16.73 12.17
CA VAL A 67 1.46 -17.69 11.41
C VAL A 67 1.16 -17.22 9.98
N SER A 68 2.15 -16.68 9.29
CA SER A 68 2.10 -16.72 7.83
C SER A 68 3.41 -17.25 7.29
N PRO A 69 3.54 -18.57 7.14
CA PRO A 69 4.51 -19.22 6.26
C PRO A 69 4.55 -18.68 4.82
N ARG A 70 3.58 -17.83 4.42
CA ARG A 70 3.55 -17.09 3.15
C ARG A 70 4.14 -15.68 3.26
N MET A 71 4.31 -15.18 4.49
CA MET A 71 5.02 -13.93 4.76
C MET A 71 6.51 -14.24 4.76
N PRO A 72 7.26 -13.74 3.79
CA PRO A 72 8.64 -14.13 3.64
C PRO A 72 9.44 -13.67 4.85
N VAL A 73 10.23 -14.61 5.33
CA VAL A 73 11.30 -14.55 6.33
C VAL A 73 12.11 -13.23 6.31
N PHE A 74 12.19 -12.49 5.21
CA PHE A 74 12.89 -11.20 5.19
C PHE A 74 12.19 -10.09 5.99
N LEU A 75 10.90 -10.20 6.31
CA LEU A 75 10.18 -9.22 7.11
C LEU A 75 10.42 -9.32 8.63
N TYR A 76 11.21 -10.31 9.10
CA TYR A 76 11.60 -10.39 10.50
C TYR A 76 13.02 -9.84 10.76
N ASN A 77 13.87 -9.79 9.74
CA ASN A 77 15.25 -9.30 9.83
C ASN A 77 15.33 -7.84 9.37
N PHE A 78 14.54 -6.96 10.01
CA PHE A 78 14.76 -5.52 9.88
C PHE A 78 16.11 -5.18 10.53
N THR A 79 17.17 -5.20 9.73
CA THR A 79 18.43 -4.60 10.16
C THR A 79 18.22 -3.09 10.25
N GLN A 80 18.83 -2.42 11.23
CA GLN A 80 18.76 -0.95 11.40
C GLN A 80 19.21 -0.12 10.17
N ARG A 81 19.62 -0.78 9.08
CA ARG A 81 20.07 -0.19 7.81
C ARG A 81 19.00 -0.11 6.73
N GLU A 82 17.85 -0.80 6.85
CA GLU A 82 16.84 -0.73 5.79
C GLU A 82 16.19 0.65 5.77
N GLU A 83 16.24 1.30 4.60
CA GLU A 83 15.55 2.57 4.41
C GLU A 83 14.03 2.37 4.54
N LEU A 84 13.34 3.31 5.17
CA LEU A 84 11.90 3.21 5.43
C LEU A 84 11.09 2.96 4.13
N THR A 85 11.57 3.50 3.00
CA THR A 85 11.04 3.26 1.66
C THR A 85 11.08 1.78 1.27
N GLU A 86 12.18 1.08 1.55
CA GLU A 86 12.34 -0.35 1.26
C GLU A 86 11.37 -1.19 2.12
N VAL A 87 11.24 -0.85 3.40
CA VAL A 87 10.30 -1.52 4.31
C VAL A 87 8.86 -1.37 3.82
N ILE A 88 8.46 -0.18 3.38
CA ILE A 88 7.11 0.06 2.83
C ILE A 88 6.88 -0.80 1.60
N LEU A 89 7.83 -0.80 0.66
CA LEU A 89 7.69 -1.55 -0.60
C LEU A 89 7.67 -3.06 -0.36
N LYS A 90 8.48 -3.57 0.57
CA LYS A 90 8.46 -4.97 1.01
C LYS A 90 7.12 -5.39 1.62
N LEU A 91 6.53 -4.55 2.48
CA LEU A 91 5.21 -4.80 3.06
C LEU A 91 4.12 -4.85 1.98
N LEU A 92 4.10 -3.86 1.07
CA LEU A 92 3.12 -3.82 -0.03
C LEU A 92 3.24 -5.04 -0.93
N LEU A 93 4.47 -5.42 -1.28
CA LEU A 93 4.74 -6.58 -2.10
C LEU A 93 4.27 -7.89 -1.43
N ALA A 94 4.52 -8.05 -0.13
CA ALA A 94 4.16 -9.27 0.59
C ALA A 94 2.63 -9.46 0.72
N TRP A 95 1.85 -8.38 0.63
CA TRP A 95 0.39 -8.42 0.69
C TRP A 95 -0.29 -8.64 -0.67
N ARG A 96 0.47 -8.59 -1.77
CA ARG A 96 -0.03 -8.78 -3.13
C ARG A 96 -0.81 -10.09 -3.31
N ASP A 97 -0.12 -11.21 -3.07
CA ASP A 97 -0.68 -12.54 -3.36
C ASP A 97 -1.75 -12.96 -2.34
N PRO A 98 -1.59 -12.71 -1.02
CA PRO A 98 -2.64 -12.98 -0.05
C PRO A 98 -3.96 -12.25 -0.35
N LEU A 99 -3.91 -10.97 -0.73
CA LEU A 99 -5.13 -10.20 -1.04
C LEU A 99 -5.81 -10.65 -2.34
N SER A 100 -5.02 -10.99 -3.35
CA SER A 100 -5.55 -11.55 -4.60
C SER A 100 -6.29 -12.88 -4.35
N GLN A 101 -5.71 -13.75 -3.52
CA GLN A 101 -6.33 -15.02 -3.13
C GLN A 101 -7.58 -14.81 -2.26
N PHE A 102 -7.52 -13.87 -1.33
CA PHE A 102 -8.67 -13.50 -0.51
C PHE A 102 -9.86 -13.03 -1.35
N HIS A 103 -9.62 -12.13 -2.32
CA HIS A 103 -10.67 -11.68 -3.25
C HIS A 103 -11.29 -12.86 -4.02
N GLN A 104 -10.47 -13.79 -4.53
CA GLN A 104 -10.96 -15.01 -5.20
C GLN A 104 -11.80 -15.88 -4.26
N SER A 105 -11.37 -16.04 -3.00
CA SER A 105 -12.09 -16.83 -1.98
C SER A 105 -13.49 -16.27 -1.72
N ILE A 106 -13.59 -14.96 -1.45
CA ILE A 106 -14.87 -14.35 -1.08
C ILE A 106 -15.81 -14.14 -2.27
N ALA A 107 -15.28 -14.06 -3.50
CA ALA A 107 -16.11 -13.97 -4.71
C ALA A 107 -16.93 -15.23 -4.97
N HIS A 108 -16.53 -16.38 -4.41
CA HIS A 108 -17.20 -17.66 -4.55
C HIS A 108 -18.01 -18.08 -3.32
N HIS A 109 -18.05 -17.25 -2.28
CA HIS A 109 -18.65 -17.61 -0.99
C HIS A 109 -20.07 -17.03 -0.87
N GLU A 110 -21.08 -17.90 -0.72
CA GLU A 110 -22.51 -17.52 -0.80
C GLU A 110 -22.95 -16.54 0.30
N ASP A 111 -22.27 -16.53 1.46
CA ASP A 111 -22.57 -15.61 2.57
C ASP A 111 -22.13 -14.15 2.33
N PHE A 112 -21.32 -13.90 1.30
CA PHE A 112 -20.84 -12.54 1.00
C PHE A 112 -21.64 -11.92 -0.14
N ASN A 113 -22.10 -10.69 0.10
CA ASN A 113 -22.73 -9.91 -0.95
C ASN A 113 -21.68 -9.38 -1.93
N SER A 114 -22.14 -8.97 -3.11
CA SER A 114 -21.29 -8.38 -4.15
C SER A 114 -20.50 -7.16 -3.67
N PHE A 115 -20.95 -6.49 -2.61
CA PHE A 115 -20.32 -5.30 -2.06
C PHE A 115 -19.03 -5.62 -1.29
N SER A 116 -19.01 -6.66 -0.43
CA SER A 116 -17.79 -7.09 0.25
C SER A 116 -16.75 -7.65 -0.74
N SER A 117 -17.21 -8.37 -1.77
CA SER A 117 -16.34 -8.82 -2.88
C SER A 117 -15.68 -7.66 -3.62
N ASN A 118 -16.46 -6.64 -4.01
CA ASN A 118 -15.94 -5.43 -4.66
C ASN A 118 -14.92 -4.70 -3.79
N LYS A 119 -15.16 -4.58 -2.47
CA LYS A 119 -14.19 -3.97 -1.55
C LYS A 119 -12.89 -4.74 -1.47
N ALA A 120 -12.92 -6.08 -1.51
CA ALA A 120 -11.70 -6.87 -1.48
C ALA A 120 -10.89 -6.75 -2.77
N LEU A 121 -11.57 -6.73 -3.93
CA LEU A 121 -10.93 -6.43 -5.21
C LEU A 121 -10.25 -5.06 -5.17
N GLU A 122 -10.99 -4.05 -4.76
CA GLU A 122 -10.50 -2.68 -4.65
C GLU A 122 -9.30 -2.57 -3.70
N MET A 123 -9.36 -3.24 -2.55
CA MET A 123 -8.26 -3.32 -1.60
C MET A 123 -7.02 -4.01 -2.19
N SER A 124 -7.21 -5.08 -2.98
CA SER A 124 -6.13 -5.76 -3.70
C SER A 124 -5.49 -4.84 -4.75
N ASP A 125 -6.30 -4.14 -5.55
CA ASP A 125 -5.80 -3.21 -6.57
C ASP A 125 -5.02 -2.05 -5.95
N MET A 126 -5.52 -1.48 -4.85
CA MET A 126 -4.87 -0.39 -4.13
C MET A 126 -3.48 -0.75 -3.61
N VAL A 127 -3.21 -2.00 -3.23
CA VAL A 127 -1.85 -2.41 -2.83
C VAL A 127 -0.86 -2.29 -3.99
N HIS A 128 -1.28 -2.67 -5.21
CA HIS A 128 -0.46 -2.55 -6.41
C HIS A 128 -0.25 -1.08 -6.79
N GLU A 129 -1.31 -0.28 -6.80
CA GLU A 129 -1.25 1.14 -7.11
C GLU A 129 -0.37 1.91 -6.11
N LEU A 130 -0.49 1.59 -4.82
CA LEU A 130 0.33 2.18 -3.77
C LEU A 130 1.81 1.80 -3.91
N LYS A 131 2.13 0.54 -4.24
CA LYS A 131 3.51 0.12 -4.51
C LYS A 131 4.13 0.98 -5.62
N ASN A 132 3.43 1.09 -6.75
CA ASN A 132 3.88 1.90 -7.89
C ASN A 132 4.01 3.39 -7.52
N GLY A 133 3.11 3.90 -6.67
CA GLY A 133 3.19 5.27 -6.16
C GLY A 133 4.43 5.51 -5.30
N VAL A 134 4.77 4.57 -4.42
CA VAL A 134 5.96 4.65 -3.56
C VAL A 134 7.24 4.49 -4.36
N GLU A 135 7.26 3.65 -5.40
CA GLU A 135 8.39 3.56 -6.35
C GLU A 135 8.64 4.91 -7.03
N LYS A 136 7.60 5.60 -7.50
CA LYS A 136 7.73 6.96 -8.08
C LYS A 136 8.25 8.00 -7.08
N VAL A 137 7.87 7.89 -5.80
CA VAL A 137 8.42 8.73 -4.73
C VAL A 137 9.93 8.44 -4.57
N ALA A 138 10.30 7.16 -4.52
CA ALA A 138 11.70 6.74 -4.41
C ALA A 138 12.55 7.21 -5.60
N GLU A 139 12.06 7.04 -6.84
CA GLU A 139 12.70 7.54 -8.06
C GLU A 139 12.91 9.06 -8.00
N LYS A 140 11.89 9.82 -7.56
CA LYS A 140 12.01 11.27 -7.41
C LYS A 140 13.03 11.65 -6.34
N MET A 141 13.09 10.92 -5.23
CA MET A 141 14.09 11.11 -4.18
C MET A 141 15.51 10.81 -4.68
N GLN A 142 15.69 9.77 -5.50
CA GLN A 142 16.98 9.45 -6.14
C GLN A 142 17.41 10.55 -7.10
N LEU A 143 16.51 11.05 -7.94
CA LEU A 143 16.79 12.16 -8.87
C LEU A 143 17.19 13.45 -8.15
N LEU A 144 16.71 13.66 -6.93
CA LEU A 144 17.06 14.79 -6.07
C LEU A 144 18.30 14.52 -5.19
N GLY A 145 18.93 13.34 -5.31
CA GLY A 145 20.11 12.96 -4.54
C GLY A 145 19.84 12.70 -3.05
N MET A 146 18.59 12.41 -2.68
CA MET A 146 18.17 12.22 -1.29
C MET A 146 18.39 10.78 -0.77
N ILE A 147 18.38 9.80 -1.67
CA ILE A 147 18.64 8.38 -1.36
C ILE A 147 19.56 7.75 -2.42
N SER A 148 20.24 6.67 -2.04
CA SER A 148 21.11 5.92 -2.94
C SER A 148 20.29 5.03 -3.89
N ASN A 149 20.91 4.52 -4.97
CA ASN A 149 20.30 3.63 -5.97
C ASN A 149 19.95 2.22 -5.43
N SER A 150 19.82 2.03 -4.11
CA SER A 150 19.77 0.70 -3.48
C SER A 150 18.42 -0.02 -3.56
N LEU A 151 17.53 0.34 -4.49
CA LEU A 151 16.25 -0.36 -4.66
C LEU A 151 16.42 -1.83 -5.14
N GLY A 152 17.65 -2.28 -5.41
CA GLY A 152 17.98 -3.66 -5.79
C GLY A 152 17.51 -4.74 -4.80
N GLY A 153 17.24 -4.40 -3.55
CA GLY A 153 16.67 -5.31 -2.56
C GLY A 153 15.26 -5.81 -2.91
N LEU A 154 14.47 -5.02 -3.65
CA LEU A 154 13.10 -5.40 -4.04
C LEU A 154 13.08 -6.49 -5.10
N SER A 155 14.01 -6.46 -6.07
CA SER A 155 14.12 -7.52 -7.07
C SER A 155 14.46 -8.87 -6.42
N SER A 156 15.28 -8.85 -5.36
CA SER A 156 15.56 -10.06 -4.56
C SER A 156 14.35 -10.50 -3.75
N ALA A 157 13.58 -9.58 -3.16
CA ALA A 157 12.35 -9.89 -2.43
C ALA A 157 11.25 -10.49 -3.32
N GLU A 158 11.08 -9.97 -4.54
CA GLU A 158 10.18 -10.50 -5.56
C GLU A 158 10.55 -11.93 -5.95
N ALA A 159 11.85 -12.22 -6.15
CA ALA A 159 12.35 -13.55 -6.45
C ALA A 159 12.15 -14.55 -5.29
N LEU A 160 12.32 -14.10 -4.05
CA LEU A 160 12.11 -14.93 -2.86
C LEU A 160 10.62 -15.27 -2.66
N LEU A 161 9.73 -14.31 -2.89
CA LEU A 161 8.27 -14.53 -2.85
C LEU A 161 7.78 -15.48 -3.95
N ALA A 162 8.42 -15.47 -5.13
CA ALA A 162 8.12 -16.42 -6.19
C ALA A 162 8.56 -17.86 -5.84
N GLY A 163 9.50 -18.04 -4.91
CA GLY A 163 10.07 -19.33 -4.53
C GLY A 163 9.38 -20.07 -3.37
N THR A 164 8.44 -19.45 -2.65
CA THR A 164 7.83 -20.02 -1.42
C THR A 164 6.60 -20.91 -1.68
N SER A 165 6.60 -21.73 -2.73
CA SER A 165 5.44 -22.54 -3.15
C SER A 165 5.35 -23.95 -2.54
N SER A 166 6.15 -24.31 -1.53
CA SER A 166 6.33 -25.73 -1.15
C SER A 166 6.42 -26.04 0.35
N GLY A 167 5.42 -25.64 1.14
CA GLY A 167 5.26 -26.17 2.51
C GLY A 167 3.79 -26.30 2.90
N GLU A 168 3.41 -27.44 3.46
CA GLU A 168 2.13 -27.64 4.15
C GLU A 168 2.04 -26.67 5.33
N SER A 169 1.47 -25.52 5.05
CA SER A 169 1.42 -24.38 5.92
C SER A 169 -0.06 -24.17 6.20
N HIS A 170 -0.49 -24.21 7.46
CA HIS A 170 -1.88 -23.90 7.82
C HIS A 170 -2.30 -22.61 7.11
N ALA A 171 -3.26 -22.73 6.18
CA ALA A 171 -3.78 -21.60 5.44
C ALA A 171 -4.44 -20.66 6.46
N MET A 172 -3.98 -19.40 6.47
CA MET A 172 -4.55 -18.34 7.29
C MET A 172 -6.04 -18.21 6.98
N SER A 173 -6.89 -18.10 8.00
CA SER A 173 -8.31 -17.82 7.80
C SER A 173 -8.53 -16.41 7.25
N ASP A 174 -9.64 -16.19 6.54
CA ASP A 174 -10.01 -14.88 6.00
C ASP A 174 -10.04 -13.78 7.06
N TYR A 175 -10.49 -14.13 8.28
CA TYR A 175 -10.51 -13.20 9.42
C TYR A 175 -9.09 -12.82 9.88
N GLU A 176 -8.19 -13.79 10.03
CA GLU A 176 -6.79 -13.54 10.39
C GLU A 176 -6.08 -12.70 9.33
N LEU A 177 -6.38 -12.96 8.05
CA LEU A 177 -5.86 -12.22 6.91
C LEU A 177 -6.28 -10.75 6.98
N LEU A 178 -7.58 -10.47 7.17
CA LEU A 178 -8.09 -9.11 7.33
C LEU A 178 -7.52 -8.42 8.56
N HIS A 179 -7.38 -9.13 9.68
CA HIS A 179 -6.79 -8.59 10.91
C HIS A 179 -5.34 -8.15 10.69
N CYS A 180 -4.54 -9.01 10.06
CA CYS A 180 -3.15 -8.73 9.78
C CYS A 180 -2.97 -7.63 8.73
N PHE A 181 -3.77 -7.63 7.66
CA PHE A 181 -3.72 -6.59 6.66
C PHE A 181 -4.12 -5.22 7.23
N ARG A 182 -5.14 -5.17 8.10
CA ARG A 182 -5.52 -3.92 8.79
C ARG A 182 -4.37 -3.34 9.61
N ARG A 183 -3.63 -4.20 10.31
CA ARG A 183 -2.48 -3.79 11.11
C ARG A 183 -1.34 -3.26 10.22
N ASP A 184 -1.01 -3.99 9.16
CA ASP A 184 0.14 -3.66 8.32
C ASP A 184 -0.17 -2.51 7.33
N SER A 185 -1.42 -2.33 6.90
CA SER A 185 -1.87 -1.13 6.17
C SER A 185 -1.75 0.15 7.01
N ASN A 186 -2.09 0.09 8.31
CA ASN A 186 -1.85 1.19 9.25
C ASN A 186 -0.35 1.48 9.39
N LYS A 187 0.50 0.44 9.46
CA LYS A 187 1.96 0.63 9.49
C LYS A 187 2.46 1.32 8.23
N VAL A 188 2.03 0.88 7.04
CA VAL A 188 2.40 1.52 5.75
C VAL A 188 2.00 3.00 5.75
N GLN A 189 0.77 3.32 6.15
CA GLN A 189 0.31 4.70 6.24
C GLN A 189 1.19 5.54 7.17
N ASN A 190 1.51 5.03 8.37
CA ASN A 190 2.32 5.74 9.34
C ASN A 190 3.79 5.88 8.90
N TYR A 191 4.36 4.85 8.27
CA TYR A 191 5.70 4.92 7.69
C TYR A 191 5.80 5.95 6.57
N LEU A 192 4.78 6.06 5.71
CA LEU A 192 4.73 7.11 4.69
C LEU A 192 4.68 8.51 5.29
N LYS A 193 3.89 8.73 6.35
CA LYS A 193 3.86 10.01 7.08
C LYS A 193 5.23 10.34 7.69
N ILE A 194 5.85 9.38 8.37
CA ILE A 194 7.19 9.54 8.95
C ILE A 194 8.22 9.84 7.85
N LEU A 195 8.14 9.15 6.71
CA LEU A 195 9.05 9.37 5.59
C LEU A 195 8.89 10.78 5.01
N LYS A 196 7.65 11.24 4.77
CA LYS A 196 7.37 12.62 4.34
C LYS A 196 8.00 13.63 5.30
N CYS A 197 7.78 13.46 6.59
CA CYS A 197 8.34 14.33 7.64
C CYS A 197 9.86 14.41 7.64
N ARG A 198 10.55 13.31 7.30
CA ARG A 198 12.02 13.26 7.24
C ARG A 198 12.57 13.93 5.98
N ILE A 199 11.85 13.82 4.86
CA ILE A 199 12.35 14.20 3.53
C ILE A 199 11.92 15.61 3.12
N VAL A 200 10.71 16.03 3.51
CA VAL A 200 10.14 17.34 3.18
C VAL A 200 9.50 18.00 4.42
N PRO A 201 10.28 18.29 5.48
CA PRO A 201 9.73 18.81 6.75
C PRO A 201 8.99 20.15 6.59
N GLU A 202 9.40 20.98 5.64
CA GLU A 202 8.79 22.28 5.31
C GLU A 202 7.38 22.17 4.70
N HIS A 203 6.94 20.95 4.36
CA HIS A 203 5.64 20.68 3.71
C HIS A 203 4.67 19.93 4.63
N GLY A 204 4.89 20.07 5.94
CA GLY A 204 3.98 19.64 6.99
C GLY A 204 4.12 18.16 7.36
N CYS A 205 4.01 17.96 8.68
CA CYS A 205 3.67 16.72 9.38
C CYS A 205 2.31 16.97 10.05
#